data_AF-A0A516HGA1-F1
#
_entry.id   AF-A0A516HGA1-F1
#
_cell.length_a   1.000
_cell.length_b   1.000
_cell.length_c   1.000
_cell.angle_alpha   90.00
_cell.angle_beta   90.00
_cell.angle_gamma   90.00
#
_symmetry.space_group_name_H-M   'P 1'
#
loop_
_entity.id
_entity.type
_entity.pdbx_description
1 polymer ?
#
loop_
_entity_poly.entity_id
_entity_poly.type
_entity_poly.pdbx_seq_one_letter_code
_entity_poly.pdbx_strand_id
1 'polypeptide(L)' 'MTSFQIIVLIVGACLLLLGGFSGIAIFIRALKISDKFGDETNVGSLWGLFMLGIAAGLLLTWWALRTPGG' A
#
# COMPACT_ATOMS: atom_id res chain seq x y z
N MET A 1 -4.84 -13.20 20.46
CA MET A 1 -4.69 -13.03 18.99
C MET A 1 -4.98 -14.36 18.36
N THR A 2 -6.13 -14.50 17.69
CA THR A 2 -6.45 -15.73 16.95
C THR A 2 -5.54 -15.84 15.73
N SER A 3 -5.32 -17.05 15.21
CA SER A 3 -4.50 -17.25 14.00
C SER A 3 -5.00 -16.41 12.82
N PHE A 4 -6.32 -16.19 12.73
CA PHE A 4 -6.94 -15.32 11.75
C PHE A 4 -6.50 -13.85 11.90
N GLN A 5 -6.50 -13.30 13.11
CA GLN A 5 -6.06 -11.92 13.36
C GLN A 5 -4.60 -11.71 12.97
N ILE A 6 -3.73 -12.70 13.25
CA ILE A 6 -2.32 -12.67 12.87
C ILE A 6 -2.17 -12.62 11.35
N ILE A 7 -2.93 -13.45 10.61
CA ILE A 7 -2.92 -13.46 9.15
C ILE A 7 -3.36 -12.10 8.59
N VAL A 8 -4.47 -11.54 9.10
CA VAL A 8 -4.98 -10.24 8.65
C VAL A 8 -3.98 -9.12 8.94
N LEU A 9 -3.30 -9.17 10.08
CA LEU A 9 -2.25 -8.20 10.43
C LEU A 9 -1.06 -8.28 9.47
N ILE A 10 -0.59 -9.49 9.15
CA ILE A 10 0.51 -9.71 8.20
C ILE A 10 0.11 -9.21 6.81
N VAL A 11 -1.09 -9.55 6.34
CA VAL A 11 -1.61 -9.07 5.04
C VAL A 11 -1.72 -7.55 5.01
N GLY A 12 -2.26 -6.95 6.08
CA GLY A 12 -2.34 -5.49 6.23
C GLY A 12 -0.97 -4.81 6.19
N ALA A 13 0.03 -5.39 6.88
CA ALA A 13 1.40 -4.90 6.87
C ALA A 13 2.06 -5.01 5.49
N CYS A 14 1.87 -6.14 4.79
CA CYS A 14 2.36 -6.31 3.41
C CYS A 14 1.72 -5.32 2.44
N LEU A 15 0.42 -5.04 2.58
CA LEU A 15 -0.29 -4.03 1.78
C LEU A 15 0.22 -2.62 2.05
N LEU A 16 0.49 -2.27 3.31
CA LEU A 16 1.09 -0.98 3.67
C LEU A 16 2.49 -0.83 3.06
N LEU A 17 3.31 -1.88 3.11
CA LEU A 17 4.63 -1.87 2.47
C LEU A 17 4.52 -1.72 0.95
N LEU A 18 3.65 -2.48 0.28
CA LEU A 18 3.39 -2.37 -1.16
C LEU A 18 2.93 -0.96 -1.55
N GLY A 19 2.00 -0.38 -0.77
CA GLY A 19 1.57 1.00 -0.94
C GLY A 19 2.74 1.97 -0.78
N GLY A 20 3.52 1.86 0.29
CA GLY A 20 4.69 2.69 0.55
C GLY A 20 5.75 2.61 -0.56
N PHE A 21 6.10 1.41 -1.03
CA PHE A 21 7.02 1.22 -2.15
C PHE A 21 6.50 1.87 -3.44
N SER A 22 5.19 1.74 -3.72
CA SER A 22 4.57 2.42 -4.86
C SER A 22 4.66 3.95 -4.73
N GLY A 23 4.41 4.49 -3.54
CA GLY A 23 4.54 5.92 -3.24
C GLY A 23 5.95 6.44 -3.43
N ILE A 24 6.97 5.70 -2.99
CA ILE A 24 8.38 6.04 -3.22
C ILE A 24 8.69 6.04 -4.72
N ALA A 25 8.19 5.07 -5.49
CA ALA A 25 8.39 5.02 -6.93
C ALA A 25 7.74 6.24 -7.64
N ILE A 26 6.53 6.64 -7.22
CA ILE A 26 5.87 7.87 -7.70
C ILE A 26 6.70 9.10 -7.34
N PHE A 27 7.21 9.18 -6.10
CA PHE A 27 7.99 10.32 -5.62
C PHE A 27 9.31 10.47 -6.38
N ILE A 28 10.04 9.36 -6.60
CA ILE A 28 11.26 9.36 -7.41
C ILE A 28 10.95 9.76 -8.86
N ARG A 29 9.83 9.30 -9.44
CA ARG A 29 9.38 9.75 -10.77
C ARG A 29 9.04 11.24 -10.78
N ALA A 30 8.38 11.76 -9.75
CA ALA A 30 8.05 13.18 -9.63
C ALA A 30 9.29 14.07 -9.51
N LEU A 31 10.35 13.59 -8.86
CA LEU A 31 11.63 14.30 -8.79
C LEU A 31 12.45 14.19 -10.09
N LYS A 32 12.32 13.08 -10.84
CA LYS A 32 12.97 12.86 -12.14
C LYS A 32 12.17 13.36 -13.34
N ILE A 33 11.09 14.12 -13.11
CA ILE A 33 10.06 14.47 -14.10
C ILE A 33 10.54 15.35 -15.26
N SER A 34 11.84 15.70 -15.31
CA SER A 34 12.42 16.50 -16.38
C SER A 34 12.73 15.75 -17.68
N ASP A 35 12.81 14.41 -17.71
CA ASP A 35 13.39 13.75 -18.92
C ASP A 35 12.50 12.81 -19.73
N LYS A 36 11.51 12.10 -19.18
CA LYS A 36 10.77 11.10 -19.98
C LYS A 36 9.33 10.87 -19.51
N PHE A 37 8.40 11.72 -19.95
CA PHE A 37 6.96 11.43 -19.99
C PHE A 37 6.64 10.48 -21.16
N GLY A 38 7.23 9.28 -21.16
CA GLY A 38 7.06 8.30 -22.24
C GLY A 38 6.37 6.98 -21.84
N ASP A 39 6.07 6.78 -20.55
CA ASP A 39 5.48 5.53 -20.03
C ASP A 39 4.19 5.84 -19.22
N GLU A 40 3.16 6.29 -19.93
CA GLU A 40 1.85 6.65 -19.40
C GLU A 40 1.14 5.46 -18.72
N THR A 41 1.47 4.22 -19.13
CA THR A 41 0.83 2.99 -18.67
C THR A 41 1.23 2.57 -17.24
N ASN A 42 2.30 3.13 -16.67
CA ASN A 42 2.79 2.74 -15.34
C ASN A 42 2.47 3.75 -14.21
N VAL A 43 2.12 5.01 -14.54
CA VAL A 43 1.85 6.02 -13.49
C VAL A 43 0.51 5.77 -12.81
N GLY A 44 -0.54 5.48 -13.60
CA GLY A 44 -1.88 5.22 -13.08
C GLY A 44 -1.93 3.94 -12.22
N SER A 45 -1.23 2.89 -12.62
CA SER A 45 -1.15 1.64 -11.84
C SER A 45 -0.39 1.84 -10.53
N LEU A 46 0.71 2.60 -10.52
CA LEU A 46 1.43 2.94 -9.29
C LEU A 46 0.53 3.76 -8.33
N TRP A 47 -0.21 4.74 -8.84
CA TRP A 47 -1.17 5.50 -8.02
C TRP A 47 -2.29 4.63 -7.47
N GLY A 48 -2.82 3.72 -8.30
CA GLY A 48 -3.80 2.72 -7.86
C GLY A 48 -3.26 1.83 -6.75
N LEU A 49 -2.05 1.30 -6.92
CA LEU A 49 -1.38 0.45 -5.92
C LEU A 49 -1.07 1.22 -4.62
N PHE A 50 -0.72 2.51 -4.73
CA PHE A 50 -0.48 3.39 -3.58
C PHE A 50 -1.76 3.62 -2.77
N MET A 51 -2.83 4.07 -3.43
CA MET A 51 -4.10 4.36 -2.77
C MET A 51 -4.73 3.09 -2.21
N LEU A 52 -4.74 2.00 -2.98
CA LEU A 52 -5.32 0.73 -2.56
C LEU A 52 -4.48 0.07 -1.46
N GLY A 53 -3.15 0.05 -1.60
CA GLY A 53 -2.24 -0.53 -0.61
C GLY A 53 -2.29 0.19 0.73
N ILE A 54 -2.30 1.53 0.74
CA ILE A 54 -2.44 2.29 1.98
C ILE A 54 -3.85 2.15 2.55
N ALA A 55 -4.91 2.36 1.76
CA ALA A 55 -6.27 2.31 2.27
C ALA A 55 -6.64 0.91 2.80
N ALA A 56 -6.38 -0.15 2.03
CA ALA A 56 -6.67 -1.52 2.44
C ALA A 56 -5.73 -1.98 3.57
N GLY A 57 -4.43 -1.66 3.49
CA GLY A 57 -3.47 -2.03 4.51
C GLY A 57 -3.77 -1.38 5.86
N LEU A 58 -4.10 -0.09 5.87
CA LEU A 58 -4.45 0.63 7.10
C LEU A 58 -5.78 0.15 7.69
N LEU A 59 -6.78 -0.10 6.84
CA LEU A 59 -8.09 -0.60 7.26
C LEU A 59 -8.00 -2.02 7.84
N LEU A 60 -7.24 -2.92 7.22
CA LEU A 60 -7.03 -4.28 7.74
C LEU A 60 -6.20 -4.27 9.03
N THR A 61 -5.16 -3.45 9.10
CA THR A 61 -4.33 -3.32 10.33
C THR A 61 -5.16 -2.77 11.48
N TRP A 62 -5.96 -1.73 11.22
CA TRP A 62 -6.89 -1.16 12.20
C TRP A 62 -7.92 -2.19 12.67
N TRP A 63 -8.51 -2.95 11.75
CA TRP A 63 -9.51 -3.95 12.08
C TRP A 63 -8.93 -5.09 12.92
N ALA A 64 -7.75 -5.59 12.56
CA ALA A 64 -7.03 -6.62 13.31
C ALA A 64 -6.68 -6.18 14.73
N LEU A 65 -6.30 -4.92 14.92
CA LEU A 65 -5.98 -4.35 16.23
C LEU A 65 -7.21 -4.01 17.08
N ARG A 66 -8.32 -3.62 16.44
CA ARG A 66 -9.53 -3.17 17.15
C ARG A 66 -10.41 -4.31 17.64
N THR A 67 -10.46 -5.46 16.95
CA THR A 67 -11.25 -6.60 17.43
C THR A 67 -10.61 -7.21 18.67
N PRO A 68 -11.21 -7.09 19.88
CA PRO A 68 -10.79 -7.87 21.03
C PRO A 68 -11.05 -9.33 20.67
N GLY A 69 -10.12 -10.23 20.98
CA GLY A 69 -10.28 -11.66 20.69
C GLY A 69 -11.65 -12.14 21.17
N GLY A 70 -12.46 -12.62 20.22
CA GLY A 70 -13.69 -13.37 20.51
C GLY A 70 -13.35 -14.72 21.12
#